data_AF-A0A352X0H0-F1
#
_entry.id   AF-A0A352X0H0-F1
#
_cell.length_a   1.000
_cell.length_b   1.000
_cell.length_c   1.000
_cell.angle_alpha   90.00
_cell.angle_beta   90.00
_cell.angle_gamma   90.00
#
_symmetry.space_group_name_H-M   'P 1'
#
loop_
_entity.id
_entity.type
_entity.pdbx_description
1 polymer ?
#
loop_
_entity_poly.entity_id
_entity_poly.type
_entity_poly.pdbx_seq_one_letter_code
_entity_poly.pdbx_strand_id
1 'polypeptide(L)'
;SYLLTSFSKYLATDEASSLIKNAVSDAIDTSSIEKSMSKYSAVISEQLGAVMSQIMTAMSSQITSALQSSMGALTSGISENLLSAFDFNTDSLANLFKTEMTAEELKDLMVSMMSNTKSSLNGNLRKLGYADLDDPSTITIYPKDFDSKQHIKELISGYNDRMTAAGDDDKVIQYTDVVDALMGSITMIINAISYILIAFVAVSLVVSSIMIGVITYISVLERKKEIGILRAIGASKRNISQVFNAETFIIGALAGVIGVGITALLIIPANAILHALTDQQNINAILPPGAAVILILLSIVLTLIGGIIPSRKAAKSDPVAALRSE
;
A
#
# COMPACT_ATOMS: atom_id res chain seq x y z
N SER A 1 7.87 -55.75 25.89
CA SER A 1 9.34 -55.90 25.80
C SER A 1 9.72 -56.89 24.69
N TYR A 2 9.34 -58.17 24.77
CA TYR A 2 9.68 -59.20 23.77
C TYR A 2 9.26 -58.89 22.31
N LEU A 3 8.05 -58.38 22.07
CA LEU A 3 7.56 -58.08 20.71
C LEU A 3 8.37 -56.99 19.99
N LEU A 4 8.82 -55.95 20.70
CA LEU A 4 9.63 -54.88 20.09
C LEU A 4 11.04 -55.38 19.75
N THR A 5 11.61 -56.26 20.58
CA THR A 5 12.91 -56.89 20.33
C THR A 5 12.84 -57.91 19.18
N SER A 6 11.74 -58.64 19.06
CA SER A 6 11.48 -59.55 17.93
C SER A 6 11.24 -58.78 16.63
N PHE A 7 10.54 -57.65 16.68
CA PHE A 7 10.29 -56.79 15.53
C PHE A 7 11.56 -56.09 15.04
N SER A 8 12.43 -55.62 15.94
CA SER A 8 13.72 -55.04 15.54
C SER A 8 14.67 -56.09 14.94
N LYS A 9 14.61 -57.35 15.41
CA LYS A 9 15.33 -58.46 14.78
C LYS A 9 14.79 -58.81 13.40
N TYR A 10 13.47 -58.73 13.20
CA TYR A 10 12.83 -58.97 11.90
C TYR A 10 13.14 -57.86 10.88
N LEU A 11 13.18 -56.59 11.31
CA LEU A 11 13.62 -55.47 10.46
C LEU A 11 15.09 -55.56 10.03
N ALA A 12 15.91 -56.31 10.78
CA ALA A 12 17.32 -56.53 10.45
C ALA A 12 17.56 -57.75 9.54
N THR A 13 16.52 -58.50 9.18
CA THR A 13 16.62 -59.61 8.22
C THR A 13 16.57 -59.11 6.78
N ASP A 14 17.32 -59.77 5.89
CA ASP A 14 17.41 -59.40 4.46
C ASP A 14 16.04 -59.40 3.75
N GLU A 15 15.13 -60.26 4.21
CA GLU A 15 13.76 -60.37 3.69
C GLU A 15 12.93 -59.08 3.95
N ALA A 16 13.02 -58.52 5.16
CA ALA A 16 12.34 -57.26 5.50
C ALA A 16 12.96 -56.06 4.78
N SER A 17 14.28 -56.05 4.60
CA SER A 17 14.99 -55.02 3.84
C SER A 17 14.60 -55.03 2.35
N SER A 18 14.38 -56.22 1.78
CA SER A 18 13.89 -56.38 0.40
C SER A 18 12.45 -55.91 0.22
N LEU A 19 11.56 -56.22 1.18
CA LEU A 19 10.17 -55.78 1.18
C LEU A 19 10.04 -54.26 1.33
N ILE A 20 10.86 -53.65 2.19
CA ILE A 20 10.93 -52.20 2.35
C ILE A 20 11.48 -51.54 1.08
N LYS A 21 12.53 -52.09 0.46
CA LYS A 21 13.04 -51.57 -0.82
C LYS A 21 12.02 -51.63 -1.94
N ASN A 22 11.30 -52.74 -2.07
CA ASN A 22 10.28 -52.90 -3.11
C ASN A 22 9.07 -51.98 -2.84
N ALA A 23 8.62 -51.86 -1.60
CA ALA A 23 7.52 -50.96 -1.22
C ALA A 23 7.90 -49.47 -1.38
N VAL A 24 9.15 -49.08 -1.12
CA VAL A 24 9.65 -47.71 -1.34
C VAL A 24 9.85 -47.43 -2.82
N SER A 25 10.26 -48.42 -3.62
CA SER A 25 10.39 -48.28 -5.07
C SER A 25 9.04 -48.14 -5.78
N ASP A 26 8.00 -48.83 -5.32
CA ASP A 26 6.63 -48.69 -5.86
C ASP A 26 5.94 -47.39 -5.40
N ALA A 27 6.34 -46.82 -4.25
CA ALA A 27 5.77 -45.59 -3.71
C ALA A 27 6.41 -44.30 -4.28
N ILE A 28 7.56 -44.39 -4.95
CA ILE A 28 8.25 -43.25 -5.58
C ILE A 28 8.07 -43.36 -7.10
N ASP A 29 6.88 -43.01 -7.58
CA ASP A 29 6.61 -42.82 -9.01
C ASP A 29 7.27 -41.51 -9.49
N THR A 30 8.54 -41.62 -9.88
CA THR A 30 9.44 -40.53 -10.29
C THR A 30 8.93 -39.70 -11.47
N SER A 31 7.97 -40.22 -12.24
CA SER A 31 7.38 -39.55 -13.42
C SER A 31 6.47 -38.36 -13.06
N SER A 32 5.87 -38.39 -11.87
CA SER A 32 4.95 -37.36 -11.38
C SER A 32 5.66 -36.15 -10.75
N ILE A 33 6.84 -36.38 -10.18
CA ILE A 33 7.70 -35.37 -9.56
C ILE A 33 8.42 -34.54 -10.63
N GLU A 34 8.93 -35.15 -11.70
CA GLU A 34 9.54 -34.42 -12.84
C GLU A 34 8.55 -33.49 -13.55
N LYS A 35 7.31 -33.94 -13.73
CA LYS A 35 6.24 -33.15 -14.35
C LYS A 35 5.77 -31.98 -13.48
N SER A 36 5.89 -32.12 -12.16
CA SER A 36 5.57 -31.07 -11.20
C SER A 36 6.72 -30.07 -11.07
N MET A 37 7.98 -30.53 -11.04
CA MET A 37 9.16 -29.67 -11.01
C MET A 37 9.30 -28.80 -12.27
N SER A 38 8.95 -29.30 -13.46
CA SER A 38 9.02 -28.49 -14.70
C SER A 38 7.96 -27.38 -14.74
N LYS A 39 6.81 -27.58 -14.09
CA LYS A 39 5.75 -26.57 -13.97
C LYS A 39 6.11 -25.50 -12.93
N TYR A 40 6.77 -25.89 -11.85
CA TYR A 40 7.29 -24.97 -10.83
C TYR A 40 8.49 -24.16 -11.34
N SER A 41 9.42 -24.75 -12.10
CA SER A 41 10.57 -24.03 -12.64
C SER A 41 10.17 -22.97 -13.68
N ALA A 42 9.14 -23.22 -14.49
CA ALA A 42 8.63 -22.25 -15.47
C ALA A 42 8.02 -21.00 -14.78
N VAL A 43 7.15 -21.19 -13.77
CA VAL A 43 6.52 -20.07 -13.03
C VAL A 43 7.54 -19.29 -12.21
N ILE A 44 8.53 -19.97 -11.63
CA ILE A 44 9.64 -19.34 -10.91
C ILE A 44 10.49 -18.50 -11.87
N SER A 45 10.79 -18.97 -13.07
CA SER A 45 11.62 -18.23 -14.03
C SER A 45 10.96 -16.95 -14.57
N GLU A 46 9.64 -16.95 -14.79
CA GLU A 46 8.90 -15.81 -15.34
C GLU A 46 8.68 -14.70 -14.29
N GLN A 47 8.34 -15.06 -13.04
CA GLN A 47 8.17 -14.09 -11.96
C GLN A 47 9.49 -13.62 -11.33
N LEU A 48 10.51 -14.49 -11.18
CA LEU A 48 11.83 -14.02 -10.76
C LEU A 48 12.50 -13.15 -11.81
N GLY A 49 12.25 -13.35 -13.11
CA GLY A 49 12.83 -12.50 -14.15
C GLY A 49 12.43 -11.02 -14.00
N ALA A 50 11.15 -10.76 -13.74
CA ALA A 50 10.64 -9.40 -13.53
C ALA A 50 11.13 -8.80 -12.19
N VAL A 51 11.10 -9.58 -11.12
CA VAL A 51 11.56 -9.14 -9.78
C VAL A 51 13.09 -8.92 -9.76
N MET A 52 13.87 -9.79 -10.40
CA MET A 52 15.32 -9.60 -10.57
C MET A 52 15.64 -8.44 -11.49
N SER A 53 14.87 -8.21 -12.55
CA SER A 53 15.08 -7.04 -13.41
C SER A 53 14.83 -5.73 -12.66
N GLN A 54 13.79 -5.68 -11.82
CA GLN A 54 13.54 -4.52 -10.94
C GLN A 54 14.62 -4.35 -9.87
N ILE A 55 15.05 -5.44 -9.22
CA ILE A 55 16.13 -5.40 -8.23
C ILE A 55 17.45 -4.98 -8.86
N MET A 56 17.80 -5.51 -10.04
CA MET A 56 19.01 -5.13 -10.80
C MET A 56 18.96 -3.68 -11.26
N THR A 57 17.80 -3.18 -11.69
CA THR A 57 17.65 -1.78 -12.12
C THR A 57 17.78 -0.83 -10.91
N ALA A 58 17.15 -1.16 -9.78
CA ALA A 58 17.26 -0.39 -8.54
C ALA A 58 18.69 -0.44 -7.98
N MET A 59 19.32 -1.61 -7.97
CA MET A 59 20.72 -1.79 -7.57
C MET A 59 21.68 -1.04 -8.48
N SER A 60 21.52 -1.11 -9.80
CA SER A 60 22.40 -0.41 -10.74
C SER A 60 22.35 1.11 -10.53
N SER A 61 21.16 1.66 -10.31
CA SER A 61 20.98 3.07 -9.96
C SER A 61 21.66 3.43 -8.63
N GLN A 62 21.54 2.57 -7.62
CA GLN A 62 22.11 2.79 -6.29
C GLN A 62 23.64 2.62 -6.28
N ILE A 63 24.18 1.64 -7.02
CA ILE A 63 25.61 1.43 -7.23
C ILE A 63 26.20 2.61 -7.99
N THR A 64 25.56 3.06 -9.07
CA THR A 64 26.04 4.21 -9.84
C THR A 64 26.11 5.48 -8.97
N SER A 65 25.08 5.71 -8.15
CA SER A 65 25.02 6.85 -7.23
C SER A 65 26.05 6.74 -6.09
N ALA A 66 26.27 5.53 -5.55
CA ALA A 66 27.28 5.27 -4.53
C ALA A 66 28.71 5.37 -5.10
N LEU A 67 28.95 4.90 -6.32
CA LEU A 67 30.24 5.00 -6.99
C LEU A 67 30.57 6.46 -7.32
N GLN A 68 29.58 7.23 -7.77
CA GLN A 68 29.75 8.64 -8.12
C GLN A 68 30.03 9.51 -6.88
N SER A 69 29.36 9.23 -5.76
CA SER A 69 29.64 9.90 -4.48
C SER A 69 30.99 9.49 -3.89
N SER A 70 31.36 8.21 -3.99
CA SER A 70 32.67 7.71 -3.53
C SER A 70 33.83 8.22 -4.40
N MET A 71 33.66 8.32 -5.73
CA MET A 71 34.63 8.95 -6.64
C MET A 71 34.74 10.46 -6.44
N GLY A 72 33.64 11.15 -6.11
CA GLY A 72 33.66 12.57 -5.77
C GLY A 72 34.44 12.86 -4.47
N ALA A 73 34.36 11.95 -3.50
CA ALA A 73 35.14 12.01 -2.26
C ALA A 73 36.63 11.64 -2.48
N LEU A 74 36.92 10.70 -3.38
CA LEU A 74 38.30 10.34 -3.73
C LEU A 74 39.02 11.41 -4.56
N THR A 75 38.33 12.07 -5.49
CA THR A 75 38.92 13.14 -6.33
C THR A 75 39.14 14.45 -5.59
N SER A 76 38.39 14.72 -4.52
CA SER A 76 38.58 15.89 -3.65
C SER A 76 39.64 15.69 -2.55
N GLY A 77 40.03 14.44 -2.25
CA GLY A 77 40.99 14.10 -1.19
C GLY A 77 42.41 13.75 -1.66
N ILE A 78 42.64 13.53 -2.96
CA ILE A 78 43.96 13.23 -3.52
C ILE A 78 44.58 14.52 -4.04
N SER A 79 45.63 15.02 -3.37
CA SER A 79 46.38 16.20 -3.85
C SER A 79 47.04 15.91 -5.20
N GLU A 80 47.12 16.95 -6.07
CA GLU A 80 47.65 16.90 -7.43
C GLU A 80 49.00 16.17 -7.57
N ASN A 81 49.80 16.09 -6.50
CA ASN A 81 51.13 15.49 -6.50
C ASN A 81 51.15 13.94 -6.41
N LEU A 82 50.05 13.29 -5.99
CA LEU A 82 50.00 11.83 -5.86
C LEU A 82 49.44 11.14 -7.13
N LEU A 83 48.65 11.88 -7.91
CA LEU A 83 48.11 11.46 -9.21
C LEU A 83 49.19 11.32 -10.30
N SER A 84 50.33 12.01 -10.17
CA SER A 84 51.43 11.91 -11.14
C SER A 84 52.40 10.76 -10.87
N ALA A 85 52.35 10.14 -9.68
CA ALA A 85 53.31 9.10 -9.25
C ALA A 85 52.78 7.67 -9.42
N PHE A 86 51.48 7.50 -9.65
CA PHE A 86 50.86 6.22 -9.95
C PHE A 86 50.12 6.33 -11.28
N ASP A 87 50.63 5.63 -12.31
CA ASP A 87 50.00 5.49 -13.61
C ASP A 87 48.72 4.64 -13.46
N PHE A 88 47.61 5.29 -13.13
CA PHE A 88 46.30 4.66 -13.04
C PHE A 88 45.80 4.34 -14.46
N ASN A 89 46.13 3.14 -14.95
CA ASN A 89 45.60 2.65 -16.20
C ASN A 89 44.14 2.19 -16.01
N THR A 90 43.20 3.04 -16.43
CA THR A 90 41.75 2.78 -16.40
C THR A 90 41.35 1.54 -17.19
N ASP A 91 42.11 1.15 -18.22
CA ASP A 91 41.85 -0.05 -19.02
C ASP A 91 42.27 -1.34 -18.29
N SER A 92 43.33 -1.30 -17.47
CA SER A 92 43.70 -2.42 -16.61
C SER A 92 42.67 -2.66 -15.50
N LEU A 93 42.12 -1.59 -14.93
CA LEU A 93 41.05 -1.69 -13.94
C LEU A 93 39.76 -2.24 -14.56
N ALA A 94 39.40 -1.77 -15.76
CA ALA A 94 38.24 -2.28 -16.51
C ALA A 94 38.42 -3.76 -16.91
N ASN A 95 39.64 -4.20 -17.21
CA ASN A 95 39.93 -5.61 -17.49
C ASN A 95 39.88 -6.50 -16.24
N LEU A 96 40.17 -5.97 -15.04
CA LEU A 96 39.97 -6.70 -13.78
C LEU A 96 38.49 -7.00 -13.50
N PHE A 97 37.57 -6.12 -13.91
CA PHE A 97 36.11 -6.33 -13.80
C PHE A 97 35.52 -7.17 -14.96
N LYS A 98 36.27 -7.36 -16.06
CA LYS A 98 35.88 -8.23 -17.19
C LYS A 98 36.27 -9.68 -17.01
N THR A 99 37.19 -9.98 -16.08
CA THR A 99 37.42 -11.36 -15.64
C THR A 99 36.08 -11.89 -15.14
N GLU A 100 35.58 -12.97 -15.77
CA GLU A 100 34.32 -13.61 -15.40
C GLU A 100 34.34 -13.94 -13.91
N MET A 101 33.76 -13.06 -13.09
CA MET A 101 33.59 -13.32 -11.68
C MET A 101 32.83 -14.64 -11.58
N THR A 102 33.46 -15.62 -10.93
CA THR A 102 32.81 -16.90 -10.72
C THR A 102 31.52 -16.69 -9.93
N ALA A 103 30.57 -17.63 -10.05
CA ALA A 103 29.29 -17.51 -9.34
C ALA A 103 29.47 -17.29 -7.82
N GLU A 104 30.56 -17.82 -7.24
CA GLU A 104 30.89 -17.60 -5.83
C GLU A 104 31.54 -16.25 -5.53
N GLU A 105 32.38 -15.71 -6.41
CA GLU A 105 32.90 -14.35 -6.24
C GLU A 105 31.80 -13.31 -6.44
N LEU A 106 30.85 -13.58 -7.33
CA LEU A 106 29.64 -12.76 -7.48
C LEU A 106 28.76 -12.85 -6.22
N LYS A 107 28.58 -14.05 -5.65
CA LYS A 107 27.86 -14.24 -4.38
C LYS A 107 28.55 -13.50 -3.24
N ASP A 108 29.88 -13.63 -3.09
CA ASP A 108 30.64 -13.00 -2.02
C ASP A 108 30.71 -11.48 -2.18
N LEU A 109 30.80 -10.98 -3.41
CA LEU A 109 30.66 -9.54 -3.69
C LEU A 109 29.24 -9.07 -3.35
N MET A 110 28.19 -9.81 -3.72
CA MET A 110 26.82 -9.47 -3.35
C MET A 110 26.63 -9.50 -1.83
N VAL A 111 27.20 -10.48 -1.11
CA VAL A 111 27.18 -10.55 0.36
C VAL A 111 27.98 -9.39 0.98
N SER A 112 29.12 -9.00 0.38
CA SER A 112 29.92 -7.85 0.79
C SER A 112 29.20 -6.52 0.55
N MET A 113 28.40 -6.41 -0.50
CA MET A 113 27.61 -5.22 -0.81
C MET A 113 26.31 -5.15 0.00
N MET A 114 25.79 -6.31 0.43
CA MET A 114 24.66 -6.39 1.37
C MET A 114 25.09 -6.21 2.83
N SER A 115 26.36 -6.46 3.17
CA SER A 115 26.92 -6.19 4.50
C SER A 115 27.44 -4.75 4.60
N ASN A 116 26.51 -3.82 4.85
CA ASN A 116 26.79 -2.38 5.00
C ASN A 116 27.49 -1.99 6.32
N THR A 117 28.44 -2.78 6.80
CA THR A 117 29.31 -2.34 7.91
C THR A 117 30.56 -1.71 7.32
N LYS A 118 30.68 -0.36 7.42
CA LYS A 118 31.94 0.36 7.13
C LYS A 118 33.09 -0.40 7.80
N SER A 119 34.23 -0.49 7.13
CA SER A 119 35.45 -1.18 7.62
C SER A 119 35.96 -0.51 8.91
N SER A 120 35.34 -0.86 10.03
CA SER A 120 35.72 -0.50 11.38
C SER A 120 36.28 -1.74 12.07
N LEU A 121 37.18 -1.55 13.04
CA LEU A 121 37.77 -2.65 13.81
C LEU A 121 36.68 -3.59 14.37
N ASN A 122 35.60 -3.02 14.91
CA ASN A 122 34.46 -3.77 15.41
C ASN A 122 33.69 -4.50 14.29
N GLY A 123 33.54 -3.87 13.11
CA GLY A 123 32.96 -4.52 11.93
C GLY A 123 33.75 -5.74 11.47
N ASN A 124 35.09 -5.69 11.56
CA ASN A 124 35.96 -6.82 11.20
C ASN A 124 35.99 -7.92 12.27
N LEU A 125 35.99 -7.57 13.55
CA LEU A 125 35.87 -8.54 14.65
C LEU A 125 34.54 -9.32 14.56
N ARG A 126 33.45 -8.63 14.21
CA ARG A 126 32.15 -9.25 13.95
C ARG A 126 32.17 -10.26 12.79
N LYS A 127 32.89 -9.95 11.70
CA LYS A 127 33.09 -10.89 10.57
C LYS A 127 33.84 -12.16 10.98
N LEU A 128 34.67 -12.08 12.03
CA LEU A 128 35.40 -13.21 12.60
C LEU A 128 34.60 -13.98 13.67
N GLY A 129 33.32 -13.67 13.86
CA GLY A 129 32.43 -14.36 14.81
C GLY A 129 32.49 -13.82 16.24
N TYR A 130 33.08 -12.64 16.47
CA TYR A 130 33.00 -11.95 17.76
C TYR A 130 31.57 -11.41 17.97
N ALA A 131 30.90 -11.88 19.01
CA ALA A 131 29.58 -11.43 19.42
C ALA A 131 29.65 -10.91 20.85
N ASP A 132 29.29 -9.64 21.04
CA ASP A 132 29.11 -9.02 22.35
C ASP A 132 27.62 -9.02 22.69
N LEU A 133 27.27 -9.50 23.89
CA LEU A 133 25.88 -9.54 24.35
C LEU A 133 25.33 -8.13 24.66
N ASP A 134 26.23 -7.18 24.92
CA ASP A 134 25.88 -5.79 25.21
C ASP A 134 25.83 -4.90 23.94
N ASP A 135 26.23 -5.42 22.78
CA ASP A 135 26.21 -4.72 21.47
C ASP A 135 25.61 -5.61 20.34
N PRO A 136 24.28 -5.81 20.32
CA PRO A 136 23.62 -6.65 19.32
C PRO A 136 23.79 -6.07 17.91
N SER A 137 24.10 -6.94 16.94
CA SER A 137 24.28 -6.54 15.54
C SER A 137 22.99 -6.22 14.80
N THR A 138 21.90 -6.85 15.23
CA THR A 138 20.57 -6.70 14.61
C THR A 138 19.51 -6.84 15.70
N ILE A 139 18.50 -5.99 15.63
CA ILE A 139 17.30 -6.10 16.47
C ILE A 139 16.12 -6.38 15.53
N THR A 140 15.42 -7.49 15.76
CA THR A 140 14.20 -7.82 15.01
C THR A 140 12.99 -7.43 15.83
N ILE A 141 12.16 -6.54 15.29
CA ILE A 141 10.94 -6.06 15.94
C ILE A 141 9.74 -6.68 15.25
N TYR A 142 8.81 -7.23 16.04
CA TYR A 142 7.56 -7.82 15.55
C TYR A 142 6.37 -6.98 16.05
N PRO A 143 5.87 -6.03 15.24
CA PRO A 143 4.72 -5.23 15.62
C PRO A 143 3.46 -6.09 15.74
N LYS A 144 2.61 -5.75 16.71
CA LYS A 144 1.30 -6.38 16.94
C LYS A 144 0.33 -6.16 15.76
N ASP A 145 0.33 -4.96 15.21
CA ASP A 145 -0.61 -4.48 14.20
C ASP A 145 0.06 -3.45 13.27
N PHE A 146 -0.62 -3.08 12.18
CA PHE A 146 -0.09 -2.13 11.19
C PHE A 146 0.10 -0.72 11.77
N ASP A 147 -0.75 -0.30 12.71
CA ASP A 147 -0.63 1.01 13.37
C ASP A 147 0.62 1.06 14.24
N SER A 148 0.89 0.01 15.02
CA SER A 148 2.10 -0.12 15.85
C SER A 148 3.36 -0.15 14.99
N LYS A 149 3.32 -0.85 13.84
CA LYS A 149 4.41 -0.86 12.86
C LYS A 149 4.70 0.56 12.38
N GLN A 150 3.67 1.30 11.98
CA GLN A 150 3.81 2.66 11.49
C GLN A 150 4.40 3.59 12.57
N HIS A 151 3.93 3.47 13.81
CA HIS A 151 4.47 4.24 14.93
C HIS A 151 5.96 3.94 15.19
N ILE A 152 6.38 2.67 15.09
CA ILE A 152 7.80 2.29 15.21
C ILE A 152 8.62 2.94 14.08
N LYS A 153 8.11 2.93 12.84
CA LYS A 153 8.80 3.56 11.70
C LYS A 153 8.98 5.06 11.92
N GLU A 154 7.96 5.75 12.42
CA GLU A 154 8.01 7.18 12.76
C GLU A 154 9.01 7.50 13.87
N LEU A 155 9.13 6.63 14.87
CA LEU A 155 10.13 6.77 15.94
C LEU A 155 11.55 6.60 15.40
N ILE A 156 11.78 5.59 14.56
CA ILE A 156 13.08 5.35 13.94
C ILE A 156 13.46 6.49 13.00
N SER A 157 12.55 6.96 12.15
CA SER A 157 12.81 8.11 11.26
C SER A 157 13.12 9.36 12.07
N GLY A 158 12.31 9.67 13.09
CA GLY A 158 12.55 10.82 13.94
C GLY A 158 13.86 10.73 14.73
N TYR A 159 14.31 9.54 15.11
CA TYR A 159 15.65 9.34 15.67
C TYR A 159 16.74 9.58 14.62
N ASN A 160 16.63 8.97 13.44
CA ASN A 160 17.60 9.12 12.35
C ASN A 160 17.75 10.58 11.90
N ASP A 161 16.66 11.33 11.82
CA ASP A 161 16.68 12.75 11.48
C ASP A 161 17.51 13.55 12.49
N ARG A 162 17.40 13.23 13.80
CA ARG A 162 18.21 13.87 14.84
C ARG A 162 19.68 13.51 14.75
N MET A 163 20.02 12.24 14.50
CA MET A 163 21.41 11.80 14.41
C MET A 163 22.10 12.41 13.18
N THR A 164 21.40 12.43 12.04
CA THR A 164 21.88 13.07 10.81
C THR A 164 22.09 14.58 11.01
N ALA A 165 21.15 15.26 11.67
CA ALA A 165 21.29 16.69 11.97
C ALA A 165 22.45 17.00 12.93
N ALA A 166 22.80 16.05 13.81
CA ALA A 166 23.95 16.15 14.71
C ALA A 166 25.29 15.79 14.05
N GLY A 167 25.29 15.27 12.81
CA GLY A 167 26.48 14.77 12.13
C GLY A 167 26.96 13.39 12.60
N ASP A 168 26.15 12.70 13.40
CA ASP A 168 26.41 11.35 13.94
C ASP A 168 25.86 10.28 12.97
N ASP A 169 26.37 10.28 11.74
CA ASP A 169 25.94 9.37 10.66
C ASP A 169 26.18 7.88 10.98
N ASP A 170 27.10 7.60 11.91
CA ASP A 170 27.42 6.26 12.40
C ASP A 170 26.33 5.68 13.31
N LYS A 171 25.46 6.51 13.87
CA LYS A 171 24.37 6.11 14.75
C LYS A 171 23.01 6.04 14.06
N VAL A 172 22.93 6.33 12.75
CA VAL A 172 21.70 6.21 11.96
C VAL A 172 21.27 4.75 11.88
N ILE A 173 20.04 4.48 12.32
CA ILE A 173 19.47 3.13 12.32
C ILE A 173 19.00 2.78 10.91
N GLN A 174 19.62 1.78 10.33
CA GLN A 174 19.15 1.17 9.10
C GLN A 174 18.24 -0.01 9.42
N TYR A 175 17.07 -0.06 8.78
CA TYR A 175 16.09 -1.10 9.01
C TYR A 175 15.51 -1.59 7.69
N THR A 176 15.14 -2.88 7.66
CA THR A 176 14.46 -3.50 6.52
C THR A 176 13.05 -3.86 6.91
N ASP A 177 12.08 -3.32 6.17
CA ASP A 177 10.67 -3.63 6.36
C ASP A 177 10.26 -4.78 5.43
N VAL A 178 10.36 -6.00 5.93
CA VAL A 178 10.06 -7.22 5.15
C VAL A 178 8.60 -7.26 4.70
N VAL A 179 7.68 -6.74 5.53
CA VAL A 179 6.25 -6.71 5.19
C VAL A 179 5.98 -5.71 4.06
N ASP A 180 6.57 -4.52 4.10
CA ASP A 180 6.42 -3.55 3.00
C ASP A 180 7.15 -3.99 1.74
N ALA A 181 8.30 -4.66 1.86
CA ALA A 181 9.02 -5.21 0.70
C ALA A 181 8.17 -6.26 -0.05
N LEU A 182 7.40 -7.07 0.69
CA LEU A 182 6.57 -8.12 0.11
C LEU A 182 5.18 -7.60 -0.32
N MET A 183 4.56 -6.74 0.49
CA MET A 183 3.18 -6.26 0.31
C MET A 183 3.09 -4.86 -0.32
N GLY A 184 4.21 -4.20 -0.57
CA GLY A 184 4.25 -2.83 -1.09
C GLY A 184 3.58 -2.70 -2.45
N SER A 185 3.84 -3.64 -3.37
CA SER A 185 3.19 -3.68 -4.70
C SER A 185 1.67 -3.88 -4.58
N ILE A 186 1.23 -4.74 -3.66
CA ILE A 186 -0.21 -4.99 -3.42
C ILE A 186 -0.86 -3.74 -2.83
N THR A 187 -0.21 -3.11 -1.85
CA THR A 187 -0.68 -1.86 -1.23
C THR A 187 -0.78 -0.74 -2.26
N MET A 188 0.19 -0.63 -3.17
CA MET A 188 0.17 0.34 -4.26
C MET A 188 -1.02 0.11 -5.20
N ILE A 189 -1.29 -1.13 -5.59
CA ILE A 189 -2.44 -1.47 -6.45
C ILE A 189 -3.76 -1.16 -5.75
N ILE A 190 -3.90 -1.56 -4.48
CA ILE A 190 -5.10 -1.26 -3.67
C ILE A 190 -5.31 0.25 -3.60
N ASN A 191 -4.27 1.01 -3.26
CA ASN A 191 -4.36 2.47 -3.17
C ASN A 191 -4.71 3.11 -4.52
N ALA A 192 -4.14 2.63 -5.62
CA ALA A 192 -4.46 3.12 -6.96
C ALA A 192 -5.94 2.89 -7.30
N ILE A 193 -6.47 1.69 -7.04
CA ILE A 193 -7.88 1.38 -7.23
C ILE A 193 -8.76 2.26 -6.32
N SER A 194 -8.39 2.41 -5.05
CA SER A 194 -9.10 3.28 -4.11
C SER A 194 -9.16 4.73 -4.61
N TYR A 195 -8.05 5.30 -5.10
CA TYR A 195 -8.04 6.66 -5.63
C TYR A 195 -8.90 6.81 -6.88
N ILE A 196 -8.90 5.82 -7.78
CA ILE A 196 -9.76 5.81 -8.96
C ILE A 196 -11.24 5.79 -8.53
N LEU A 197 -11.61 4.92 -7.59
CA LEU A 197 -12.98 4.85 -7.07
C LEU A 197 -13.39 6.16 -6.38
N ILE A 198 -12.51 6.76 -5.58
CA ILE A 198 -12.75 8.07 -4.96
C ILE A 198 -12.97 9.15 -6.02
N ALA A 199 -12.19 9.14 -7.11
CA ALA A 199 -12.37 10.07 -8.22
C ALA A 199 -13.74 9.88 -8.90
N PHE A 200 -14.16 8.64 -9.15
CA PHE A 200 -15.49 8.35 -9.68
C PHE A 200 -16.60 8.86 -8.77
N VAL A 201 -16.50 8.58 -7.46
CA VAL A 201 -17.47 9.07 -6.47
C VAL A 201 -17.50 10.60 -6.47
N ALA A 202 -16.35 11.28 -6.50
CA ALA A 202 -16.29 12.73 -6.52
C ALA A 202 -17.00 13.32 -7.75
N VAL A 203 -16.76 12.76 -8.95
CA VAL A 203 -17.45 13.19 -10.17
C VAL A 203 -18.95 12.93 -10.08
N SER A 204 -19.36 11.74 -9.61
CA SER A 204 -20.78 11.41 -9.40
C SER A 204 -21.46 12.39 -8.44
N LEU A 205 -20.80 12.75 -7.33
CA LEU A 205 -21.35 13.71 -6.36
C LEU A 205 -21.55 15.10 -6.98
N VAL A 206 -20.62 15.56 -7.82
CA VAL A 206 -20.76 16.84 -8.54
C VAL A 206 -21.94 16.79 -9.51
N VAL A 207 -22.04 15.73 -10.32
CA VAL A 207 -23.15 15.55 -11.26
C VAL A 207 -24.49 15.47 -10.53
N SER A 208 -24.56 14.74 -9.42
CA SER A 208 -25.75 14.67 -8.57
C SER A 208 -26.14 16.03 -7.97
N SER A 209 -25.18 16.81 -7.49
CA SER A 209 -25.44 18.15 -6.95
C SER A 209 -25.99 19.11 -8.01
N ILE A 210 -25.46 19.07 -9.23
CA ILE A 210 -25.99 19.83 -10.37
C ILE A 210 -27.41 19.38 -10.69
N MET A 211 -27.68 18.07 -10.73
CA MET A 211 -29.00 17.53 -11.01
C MET A 211 -30.04 17.99 -9.98
N ILE A 212 -29.69 17.96 -8.69
CA ILE A 212 -30.53 18.48 -7.60
C ILE A 212 -30.82 19.97 -7.83
N GLY A 213 -29.82 20.76 -8.22
CA GLY A 213 -29.99 22.17 -8.56
C GLY A 213 -30.95 22.41 -9.74
N VAL A 214 -30.91 21.56 -10.77
CA VAL A 214 -31.84 21.65 -11.91
C VAL A 214 -33.26 21.28 -11.49
N ILE A 215 -33.44 20.21 -10.71
CA ILE A 215 -34.77 19.78 -10.25
C ILE A 215 -35.40 20.84 -9.35
N THR A 216 -34.64 21.36 -8.38
CA THR A 216 -35.12 22.44 -7.50
C THR A 216 -35.40 23.73 -8.27
N TYR A 217 -34.62 24.03 -9.33
CA TYR A 217 -34.92 25.14 -10.22
C TYR A 217 -36.27 24.96 -10.93
N ILE A 218 -36.53 23.79 -11.52
CA ILE A 218 -37.80 23.49 -12.19
C ILE A 218 -38.97 23.58 -11.22
N SER A 219 -38.85 23.00 -10.02
CA SER A 219 -39.88 23.04 -8.98
C SER A 219 -40.26 24.49 -8.59
N VAL A 220 -39.27 25.37 -8.48
CA VAL A 220 -39.50 26.81 -8.24
C VAL A 220 -40.26 27.45 -9.40
N LEU A 221 -39.92 27.10 -10.66
CA LEU A 221 -40.56 27.68 -11.83
C LEU A 221 -42.03 27.27 -11.94
N GLU A 222 -42.36 26.03 -11.60
CA GLU A 222 -43.73 25.51 -11.58
C GLU A 222 -44.57 26.18 -10.49
N ARG A 223 -43.97 26.44 -9.32
CA ARG A 223 -44.62 27.11 -8.17
C ARG A 223 -44.57 28.64 -8.21
N LYS A 224 -44.28 29.26 -9.36
CA LYS A 224 -44.18 30.74 -9.47
C LYS A 224 -45.43 31.49 -8.99
N LYS A 225 -46.63 30.99 -9.31
CA LYS A 225 -47.90 31.64 -8.92
C LYS A 225 -48.06 31.66 -7.39
N GLU A 226 -47.72 30.55 -6.73
CA GLU A 226 -47.73 30.45 -5.26
C GLU A 226 -46.75 31.42 -4.60
N ILE A 227 -45.53 31.52 -5.15
CA ILE A 227 -44.51 32.48 -4.71
C ILE A 227 -45.00 33.92 -4.88
N GLY A 228 -45.65 34.24 -6.00
CA GLY A 228 -46.23 35.55 -6.28
C GLY A 228 -47.30 35.95 -5.26
N ILE A 229 -48.21 35.03 -4.91
CA ILE A 229 -49.25 35.22 -3.91
C ILE A 229 -48.63 35.46 -2.52
N LEU A 230 -47.68 34.61 -2.10
CA LEU A 230 -46.98 34.76 -0.82
C LEU A 230 -46.27 36.11 -0.70
N ARG A 231 -45.65 36.58 -1.79
CA ARG A 231 -44.99 37.89 -1.83
C ARG A 231 -45.97 39.06 -1.83
N ALA A 232 -47.14 38.93 -2.44
CA ALA A 232 -48.18 39.95 -2.42
C ALA A 232 -48.79 40.13 -1.01
N ILE A 233 -48.81 39.07 -0.20
CA ILE A 233 -49.29 39.09 1.19
C ILE A 233 -48.18 39.56 2.17
N GLY A 234 -46.95 39.80 1.69
CA GLY A 234 -45.86 40.41 2.47
C GLY A 234 -44.71 39.48 2.83
N ALA A 235 -44.62 38.27 2.27
CA ALA A 235 -43.48 37.40 2.51
C ALA A 235 -42.17 38.02 1.98
N SER A 236 -41.16 38.10 2.84
CA SER A 236 -39.84 38.61 2.46
C SER A 236 -39.13 37.66 1.50
N LYS A 237 -38.19 38.17 0.69
CA LYS A 237 -37.33 37.36 -0.19
C LYS A 237 -36.57 36.28 0.60
N ARG A 238 -36.22 36.56 1.86
CA ARG A 238 -35.51 35.63 2.75
C ARG A 238 -36.41 34.50 3.21
N ASN A 239 -37.69 34.78 3.52
CA ASN A 239 -38.65 33.76 3.94
C ASN A 239 -38.86 32.74 2.83
N ILE A 240 -39.00 33.20 1.58
CA ILE A 240 -39.15 32.31 0.42
C ILE A 240 -37.89 31.47 0.21
N SER A 241 -36.70 32.08 0.27
CA SER A 241 -35.44 31.32 0.17
C SER A 241 -35.27 30.31 1.31
N GLN A 242 -35.77 30.59 2.53
CA GLN A 242 -35.68 29.68 3.66
C GLN A 242 -36.56 28.44 3.48
N VAL A 243 -37.77 28.60 2.91
CA VAL A 243 -38.65 27.46 2.62
C VAL A 243 -37.97 26.49 1.64
N PHE A 244 -37.43 26.99 0.54
CA PHE A 244 -36.74 26.13 -0.45
C PHE A 244 -35.43 25.53 0.10
N ASN A 245 -34.69 26.27 0.92
CA ASN A 245 -33.51 25.73 1.60
C ASN A 245 -33.90 24.63 2.61
N ALA A 246 -35.03 24.78 3.32
CA ALA A 246 -35.54 23.78 4.24
C ALA A 246 -36.02 22.52 3.50
N GLU A 247 -36.68 22.67 2.35
CA GLU A 247 -37.06 21.54 1.48
C GLU A 247 -35.81 20.76 1.03
N THR A 248 -34.78 21.48 0.58
CA THR A 248 -33.50 20.88 0.16
C THR A 248 -32.78 20.19 1.32
N PHE A 249 -32.84 20.77 2.52
CA PHE A 249 -32.27 20.17 3.73
C PHE A 249 -32.96 18.86 4.11
N ILE A 250 -34.31 18.84 4.10
CA ILE A 250 -35.10 17.64 4.41
C ILE A 250 -34.80 16.55 3.39
N ILE A 251 -34.75 16.89 2.10
CA ILE A 251 -34.38 15.94 1.03
C ILE A 251 -32.98 15.36 1.27
N GLY A 252 -31.99 16.21 1.60
CA GLY A 252 -30.63 15.76 1.87
C GLY A 252 -30.53 14.88 3.12
N ALA A 253 -31.23 15.23 4.20
CA ALA A 253 -31.24 14.46 5.43
C ALA A 253 -31.87 13.07 5.20
N LEU A 254 -33.03 13.01 4.54
CA LEU A 254 -33.70 11.75 4.21
C LEU A 254 -32.87 10.90 3.25
N ALA A 255 -32.31 11.50 2.21
CA ALA A 255 -31.45 10.80 1.26
C ALA A 255 -30.20 10.23 1.95
N GLY A 256 -29.57 10.98 2.86
CA GLY A 256 -28.44 10.51 3.65
C GLY A 256 -28.81 9.32 4.54
N VAL A 257 -29.92 9.40 5.28
CA VAL A 257 -30.38 8.30 6.15
C VAL A 257 -30.73 7.05 5.33
N ILE A 258 -31.45 7.22 4.23
CA ILE A 258 -31.80 6.12 3.32
C ILE A 258 -30.53 5.51 2.71
N GLY A 259 -29.58 6.34 2.28
CA GLY A 259 -28.31 5.91 1.71
C GLY A 259 -27.52 5.05 2.70
N VAL A 260 -27.34 5.52 3.94
CA VAL A 260 -26.69 4.75 5.00
C VAL A 260 -27.44 3.45 5.29
N GLY A 261 -28.77 3.49 5.34
CA GLY A 261 -29.61 2.30 5.55
C GLY A 261 -29.42 1.26 4.46
N ILE A 262 -29.38 1.68 3.19
CA ILE A 262 -29.11 0.82 2.04
C ILE A 262 -27.69 0.25 2.12
N THR A 263 -26.68 1.07 2.46
CA THR A 263 -25.31 0.60 2.63
C THR A 263 -25.22 -0.47 3.73
N ALA A 264 -25.86 -0.25 4.88
CA ALA A 264 -25.91 -1.21 5.97
C ALA A 264 -26.56 -2.53 5.55
N LEU A 265 -27.62 -2.47 4.74
CA LEU A 265 -28.28 -3.66 4.19
C LEU A 265 -27.37 -4.41 3.19
N LEU A 266 -26.65 -3.66 2.34
CA LEU A 266 -25.79 -4.23 1.30
C LEU A 266 -24.51 -4.87 1.85
N ILE A 267 -24.09 -4.47 3.05
CA ILE A 267 -22.95 -5.10 3.75
C ILE A 267 -23.22 -6.58 4.07
N ILE A 268 -24.47 -6.97 4.31
CA ILE A 268 -24.83 -8.35 4.65
C ILE A 268 -24.47 -9.33 3.52
N PRO A 269 -24.99 -9.19 2.28
CA PRO A 269 -24.61 -10.06 1.18
C PRO A 269 -23.14 -9.86 0.77
N ALA A 270 -22.58 -8.66 0.91
CA ALA A 270 -21.16 -8.43 0.62
C ALA A 270 -20.25 -9.25 1.54
N ASN A 271 -20.54 -9.31 2.84
CA ASN A 271 -19.81 -10.16 3.79
C ASN A 271 -20.01 -11.65 3.50
N ALA A 272 -21.22 -12.07 3.12
CA ALA A 272 -21.46 -13.46 2.74
C ALA A 272 -20.62 -13.89 1.53
N ILE A 273 -20.51 -13.04 0.50
CA ILE A 273 -19.66 -13.28 -0.66
C ILE A 273 -18.18 -13.30 -0.26
N LEU A 274 -17.76 -12.35 0.59
CA LEU A 274 -16.38 -12.28 1.07
C LEU A 274 -15.97 -13.56 1.82
N HIS A 275 -16.83 -14.05 2.71
CA HIS A 275 -16.58 -15.29 3.45
C HIS A 275 -16.50 -16.51 2.53
N ALA A 276 -17.33 -16.56 1.49
CA ALA A 276 -17.30 -17.65 0.50
C ALA A 276 -16.03 -17.65 -0.36
N LEU A 277 -15.42 -16.48 -0.61
CA LEU A 277 -14.22 -16.36 -1.44
C LEU A 277 -12.91 -16.54 -0.66
N THR A 278 -12.90 -16.15 0.62
CA THR A 278 -11.67 -16.11 1.44
C THR A 278 -11.53 -17.27 2.42
N ASP A 279 -12.59 -18.07 2.60
CA ASP A 279 -12.68 -19.19 3.57
C ASP A 279 -12.32 -18.76 5.01
N GLN A 280 -12.39 -17.46 5.29
CA GLN A 280 -11.88 -16.84 6.51
C GLN A 280 -12.91 -15.88 7.09
N GLN A 281 -13.59 -16.30 8.16
CA GLN A 281 -14.70 -15.56 8.77
C GLN A 281 -14.27 -14.31 9.57
N ASN A 282 -12.96 -14.07 9.68
CA ASN A 282 -12.41 -12.96 10.47
C ASN A 282 -12.34 -11.64 9.68
N ILE A 283 -12.59 -11.66 8.36
CA ILE A 283 -12.57 -10.44 7.54
C ILE A 283 -14.02 -10.02 7.29
N ASN A 284 -14.41 -8.88 7.88
CA ASN A 284 -15.75 -8.33 7.78
C ASN A 284 -15.69 -6.89 7.28
N ALA A 285 -16.47 -6.58 6.25
CA ALA A 285 -16.78 -5.20 5.91
C ALA A 285 -17.72 -4.65 6.99
N ILE A 286 -17.31 -3.55 7.61
CA ILE A 286 -18.10 -2.86 8.63
C ILE A 286 -18.24 -1.40 8.24
N LEU A 287 -19.40 -0.81 8.52
CA LEU A 287 -19.61 0.63 8.42
C LEU A 287 -19.46 1.24 9.81
N PRO A 288 -18.35 1.95 10.09
CA PRO A 288 -18.17 2.60 11.39
C PRO A 288 -19.29 3.63 11.62
N PRO A 289 -19.90 3.70 12.82
CA PRO A 289 -20.96 4.67 13.10
C PRO A 289 -20.54 6.12 12.83
N GLY A 290 -19.28 6.46 13.11
CA GLY A 290 -18.73 7.79 12.82
C GLY A 290 -18.73 8.12 11.32
N ALA A 291 -18.38 7.15 10.46
CA ALA A 291 -18.39 7.33 9.02
C ALA A 291 -19.82 7.52 8.48
N ALA A 292 -20.79 6.78 9.03
CA ALA A 292 -22.20 6.94 8.67
C ALA A 292 -22.72 8.36 8.93
N VAL A 293 -22.39 8.93 10.10
CA VAL A 293 -22.77 10.32 10.43
C VAL A 293 -22.13 11.32 9.46
N ILE A 294 -20.85 11.14 9.14
CA ILE A 294 -20.13 12.00 8.17
C ILE A 294 -20.79 11.94 6.79
N LEU A 295 -21.20 10.75 6.32
CA LEU A 295 -21.89 10.60 5.04
C LEU A 295 -23.24 11.30 4.99
N ILE A 296 -24.02 11.24 6.08
CA ILE A 296 -25.30 11.97 6.18
C ILE A 296 -25.06 13.48 6.13
N LEU A 297 -24.09 13.98 6.90
CA LEU A 297 -23.73 15.40 6.89
C LEU A 297 -23.25 15.84 5.51
N LEU A 298 -22.43 15.03 4.85
CA LEU A 298 -21.94 15.28 3.49
C LEU A 298 -23.10 15.35 2.49
N SER A 299 -24.08 14.45 2.60
CA SER A 299 -25.29 14.46 1.77
C SER A 299 -26.07 15.76 1.91
N ILE A 300 -26.33 16.19 3.15
CA ILE A 300 -27.01 17.46 3.45
C ILE A 300 -26.26 18.66 2.85
N VAL A 301 -24.93 18.70 3.03
CA VAL A 301 -24.11 19.80 2.50
C VAL A 301 -24.19 19.85 0.97
N LEU A 302 -24.08 18.70 0.30
CA LEU A 302 -24.10 18.63 -1.16
C LEU A 302 -25.47 19.00 -1.75
N THR A 303 -26.57 18.57 -1.12
CA THR A 303 -27.91 18.96 -1.56
C THR A 303 -28.13 20.46 -1.37
N LEU A 304 -27.73 21.01 -0.22
CA LEU A 304 -27.82 22.45 0.05
C LEU A 304 -27.02 23.27 -0.97
N ILE A 305 -25.78 22.88 -1.29
CA ILE A 305 -24.97 23.57 -2.30
C ILE A 305 -25.70 23.60 -3.65
N GLY A 306 -26.30 22.48 -4.06
CA GLY A 306 -27.10 22.39 -5.29
C GLY A 306 -28.35 23.29 -5.25
N GLY A 307 -29.05 23.36 -4.11
CA GLY A 307 -30.30 24.11 -3.94
C GLY A 307 -30.14 25.62 -3.67
N ILE A 308 -28.97 26.09 -3.23
CA ILE A 308 -28.75 27.51 -2.89
C ILE A 308 -28.90 28.43 -4.11
N ILE A 309 -28.37 28.02 -5.27
CA ILE A 309 -28.41 28.81 -6.51
C ILE A 309 -29.86 29.04 -6.97
N PRO A 310 -30.71 28.01 -7.16
CA PRO A 310 -32.11 28.19 -7.56
C PRO A 310 -32.94 28.91 -6.51
N SER A 311 -32.74 28.63 -5.22
CA SER A 311 -33.47 29.29 -4.12
C SER A 311 -33.25 30.80 -4.11
N ARG A 312 -32.02 31.25 -4.38
CA ARG A 312 -31.71 32.68 -4.53
C ARG A 312 -32.36 33.31 -5.76
N LYS A 313 -32.47 32.55 -6.85
CA LYS A 313 -33.12 33.02 -8.09
C LYS A 313 -34.63 33.15 -7.90
N ALA A 314 -35.26 32.20 -7.21
CA ALA A 314 -36.67 32.22 -6.79
C ALA A 314 -37.00 33.48 -5.97
N ALA A 315 -36.18 33.76 -4.97
CA ALA A 315 -36.36 34.89 -4.07
C ALA A 315 -36.28 36.26 -4.77
N LYS A 316 -35.63 36.34 -5.94
CA LYS A 316 -35.47 37.57 -6.71
C LYS A 316 -36.53 37.77 -7.81
N SER A 317 -37.38 36.80 -8.10
CA SER A 317 -38.40 36.89 -9.17
C SER A 317 -39.41 38.02 -8.93
N ASP A 318 -39.73 38.85 -9.92
CA ASP A 318 -40.64 39.99 -9.75
C ASP A 318 -42.11 39.52 -9.52
N PRO A 319 -42.76 39.91 -8.41
CA PRO A 319 -44.14 39.52 -8.10
C PRO A 319 -45.16 40.08 -9.10
N VAL A 320 -44.90 41.23 -9.72
CA VAL A 320 -45.80 41.81 -10.73
C VAL A 320 -45.75 41.00 -12.03
N ALA A 321 -44.55 40.55 -12.42
CA ALA A 321 -44.39 39.68 -13.58
C ALA A 321 -44.99 38.28 -13.35
N ALA A 322 -44.93 37.75 -12.12
CA ALA A 322 -45.46 36.43 -11.77
C ALA A 322 -47.00 36.34 -11.79
N LEU A 323 -47.70 37.46 -11.55
CA LEU A 323 -49.16 37.53 -11.62
C LEU A 323 -49.68 37.91 -13.03
N ARG A 324 -48.82 38.46 -13.89
CA ARG A 324 -49.18 38.92 -15.25
C ARG A 324 -48.87 37.89 -16.34
N SER A 325 -48.08 36.86 -16.06
CA SER A 325 -47.90 35.73 -16.97
C SER A 325 -49.10 34.78 -16.85
N GLU A 326 -49.83 34.58 -17.96
CA GLU A 326 -50.94 33.62 -18.10
C GLU A 326 -50.69 32.26 -17.42
#